data_AF-A3LRE2-F1
#
_entry.id   AF-A3LRE2-F1
#
_cell.length_a   1.000
_cell.length_b   1.000
_cell.length_c   1.000
_cell.angle_alpha   90.00
_cell.angle_beta   90.00
_cell.angle_gamma   90.00
#
_symmetry.space_group_name_H-M   'P 1'
#
loop_
_entity.id
_entity.type
_entity.pdbx_description
1 polymer ?
#
loop_
_entity_poly.entity_id
_entity_poly.type
_entity_poly.pdbx_seq_one_letter_code
_entity_poly.pdbx_strand_id
1 'polypeptide(L)'
;MRASQVLNFQQTAVANLRRPWQTFRDGQIWYGITKLGTKRLPLTTKQGNKHYYKGTGSSGYGKLNSSGTYIINWNKVRTYVVPADLQNTELKALVSPNTPQIWQKVVGYQDGFKSPELAFDNVVNFVEYGENYSNEDLESNQYLEKIVSPRVIEAEQAENIEVEKS
;
A
#
# COMPACT_ATOMS: atom_id res chain seq x y z
N MET A 1 -31.00 38.94 -38.53
CA MET A 1 -30.20 37.72 -38.83
C MET A 1 -28.82 38.18 -39.27
N ARG A 2 -27.74 37.87 -38.53
CA ARG A 2 -26.38 38.17 -39.00
C ARG A 2 -25.99 37.10 -40.02
N ALA A 3 -25.65 37.52 -41.24
CA ALA A 3 -25.05 36.63 -42.22
C ALA A 3 -23.69 36.16 -41.67
N SER A 4 -23.57 34.87 -41.37
CA SER A 4 -22.26 34.27 -41.08
C SER A 4 -21.41 34.37 -42.34
N GLN A 5 -20.25 35.03 -42.25
CA GLN A 5 -19.29 35.05 -43.36
C GLN A 5 -18.89 33.61 -43.70
N VAL A 6 -19.03 33.22 -44.97
CA VAL A 6 -18.59 31.93 -45.48
C VAL A 6 -17.07 31.98 -45.61
N LEU A 7 -16.36 31.78 -44.49
CA LEU A 7 -14.88 31.71 -44.44
C LEU A 7 -14.31 30.48 -45.16
N ASN A 8 -15.16 29.57 -45.63
CA ASN A 8 -14.74 28.34 -46.29
C ASN A 8 -14.33 28.52 -47.75
N PHE A 9 -14.60 29.67 -48.38
CA PHE A 9 -14.30 29.88 -49.81
C PHE A 9 -12.80 30.04 -50.10
N GLN A 10 -11.97 30.33 -49.08
CA GLN A 10 -10.50 30.48 -49.22
C GLN A 10 -9.69 29.28 -48.70
N GLN A 11 -10.34 28.22 -48.19
CA GLN A 11 -9.61 27.05 -47.70
C GLN A 11 -9.19 26.15 -48.86
N THR A 12 -7.89 25.84 -48.95
CA THR A 12 -7.37 24.88 -49.92
C THR A 12 -8.01 23.51 -49.70
N ALA A 13 -8.14 22.70 -50.76
CA ALA A 13 -8.74 21.37 -50.65
C ALA A 13 -8.10 20.49 -49.55
N VAL A 14 -6.82 20.72 -49.24
CA VAL A 14 -6.06 20.06 -48.18
C VAL A 14 -6.56 20.40 -46.78
N ALA A 15 -7.00 21.64 -46.52
CA ALA A 15 -7.51 22.06 -45.21
C ALA A 15 -8.88 21.44 -44.87
N ASN A 16 -9.63 21.03 -45.91
CA ASN A 16 -10.90 20.30 -45.77
C ASN A 16 -10.69 18.79 -45.57
N LEU A 17 -9.45 18.28 -45.70
CA LEU A 17 -9.14 16.91 -45.35
C LEU A 17 -9.21 16.77 -43.84
N ARG A 18 -9.82 15.68 -43.38
CA ARG A 18 -9.93 15.40 -41.94
C ARG A 18 -8.58 15.33 -41.24
N ARG A 19 -7.55 14.88 -41.95
CA ARG A 19 -6.15 14.90 -41.54
C ARG A 19 -5.38 15.63 -42.63
N PRO A 20 -5.01 16.90 -42.42
CA PRO A 20 -4.38 17.72 -43.46
C PRO A 20 -3.07 17.14 -44.02
N TRP A 21 -2.37 16.30 -43.25
CA TRP A 21 -1.13 15.63 -43.67
C TRP A 21 -1.33 14.36 -44.50
N GLN A 22 -2.57 13.83 -44.60
CA GLN A 22 -2.88 12.65 -45.41
C GLN A 22 -3.60 13.07 -46.67
N THR A 23 -2.83 13.35 -47.71
CA THR A 23 -3.32 13.88 -48.99
C THR A 23 -3.75 12.81 -49.98
N PHE A 24 -3.44 11.52 -49.72
CA PHE A 24 -3.78 10.38 -50.57
C PHE A 24 -4.57 9.31 -49.80
N ARG A 25 -5.10 8.31 -50.51
CA ARG A 25 -5.90 7.22 -49.91
C ARG A 25 -4.99 6.08 -49.44
N ASP A 26 -4.75 6.03 -48.13
CA ASP A 26 -3.77 5.10 -47.52
C ASP A 26 -4.44 3.86 -46.90
N GLY A 27 -5.75 3.70 -47.08
CA GLY A 27 -6.54 2.67 -46.37
C GLY A 27 -6.78 2.95 -44.88
N GLN A 28 -6.25 4.07 -44.35
CA GLN A 28 -6.47 4.47 -42.97
C GLN A 28 -7.95 4.74 -42.69
N ILE A 29 -8.46 4.13 -41.62
CA ILE A 29 -9.87 4.23 -41.24
C ILE A 29 -10.19 5.58 -40.58
N TRP A 30 -11.49 5.80 -40.31
CA TRP A 30 -11.91 7.00 -39.63
C TRP A 30 -11.20 7.08 -38.26
N TYR A 31 -11.49 6.25 -37.28
CA TYR A 31 -10.80 6.30 -35.98
C TYR A 31 -10.17 4.95 -35.66
N GLY A 32 -9.09 4.96 -34.88
CA GLY A 32 -8.36 3.75 -34.52
C GLY A 32 -7.48 3.20 -35.66
N ILE A 33 -7.09 1.94 -35.50
CA ILE A 33 -6.16 1.24 -36.40
C ILE A 33 -6.91 0.16 -37.18
N THR A 34 -7.64 -0.72 -36.48
CA THR A 34 -8.45 -1.79 -37.08
C THR A 34 -9.91 -1.69 -36.63
N LYS A 35 -10.84 -2.15 -37.47
CA LYS A 35 -12.28 -2.24 -37.13
C LYS A 35 -12.66 -3.56 -36.44
N LEU A 36 -11.81 -4.58 -36.57
CA LEU A 36 -12.06 -5.93 -36.11
C LEU A 36 -11.19 -6.24 -34.87
N GLY A 37 -11.69 -7.13 -34.02
CA GLY A 37 -11.01 -7.59 -32.81
C GLY A 37 -11.89 -8.56 -32.01
N THR A 38 -11.35 -9.10 -30.91
CA THR A 38 -12.07 -10.03 -30.03
C THR A 38 -13.23 -9.34 -29.33
N LYS A 39 -14.44 -9.87 -29.50
CA LYS A 39 -15.67 -9.35 -28.86
C LYS A 39 -15.96 -9.97 -27.49
N ARG A 40 -15.31 -11.09 -27.14
CA ARG A 40 -15.51 -11.83 -25.89
C ARG A 40 -14.63 -11.28 -24.77
N LEU A 41 -14.90 -10.06 -24.34
CA LEU A 41 -14.23 -9.40 -23.23
C LEU A 41 -15.21 -9.22 -22.06
N PRO A 42 -14.75 -9.20 -20.80
CA PRO A 42 -15.62 -8.93 -19.67
C PRO A 42 -16.23 -7.53 -19.79
N LEU A 43 -17.55 -7.43 -19.62
CA LEU A 43 -18.25 -6.15 -19.73
C LEU A 43 -17.79 -5.17 -18.65
N THR A 44 -17.67 -3.89 -18.98
CA THR A 44 -17.39 -2.81 -18.03
C THR A 44 -18.66 -2.05 -17.65
N THR A 45 -18.55 -1.09 -16.72
CA THR A 45 -19.67 -0.23 -16.33
C THR A 45 -20.18 0.69 -17.46
N LYS A 46 -19.41 0.84 -18.55
CA LYS A 46 -19.74 1.73 -19.67
C LYS A 46 -20.39 1.01 -20.85
N GLN A 47 -20.56 -0.31 -20.75
CA GLN A 47 -21.16 -1.14 -21.79
C GLN A 47 -22.54 -1.62 -21.34
N GLY A 48 -23.32 -2.21 -22.25
CA GLY A 48 -24.66 -2.73 -21.96
C GLY A 48 -25.77 -1.69 -22.11
N ASN A 49 -27.00 -2.10 -21.79
CA ASN A 49 -28.19 -1.26 -21.83
C ASN A 49 -28.37 -0.49 -20.51
N LYS A 50 -29.34 0.44 -20.45
CA LYS A 50 -29.71 1.25 -19.27
C LYS A 50 -29.99 0.44 -18.00
N HIS A 51 -30.41 -0.82 -18.13
CA HIS A 51 -30.70 -1.71 -17.00
C HIS A 51 -29.50 -2.56 -16.56
N TYR A 52 -28.39 -2.51 -17.31
CA TYR A 52 -27.17 -3.21 -16.93
C TYR A 52 -26.42 -2.42 -15.86
N TYR A 53 -26.41 -2.96 -14.64
CA TYR A 53 -25.64 -2.43 -13.53
C TYR A 53 -24.60 -3.45 -13.10
N LYS A 54 -23.31 -3.10 -13.20
CA LYS A 54 -22.19 -3.98 -12.80
C LYS A 54 -21.67 -3.69 -11.39
N GLY A 55 -21.63 -2.41 -11.00
CA GLY A 55 -20.98 -1.95 -9.76
C GLY A 55 -19.44 -1.89 -9.85
N THR A 56 -18.82 -1.33 -8.80
CA THR A 56 -17.36 -1.08 -8.69
C THR A 56 -16.77 -1.47 -7.33
N GLY A 57 -17.53 -2.19 -6.49
CA GLY A 57 -17.11 -2.51 -5.11
C GLY A 57 -17.10 -1.30 -4.16
N SER A 58 -17.63 -0.15 -4.58
CA SER A 58 -17.57 1.09 -3.80
C SER A 58 -18.73 1.29 -2.84
N SER A 59 -19.85 0.57 -3.03
CA SER A 59 -21.10 0.72 -2.27
C SER A 59 -21.47 -0.57 -1.54
N GLY A 60 -22.30 -0.47 -0.51
CA GLY A 60 -22.65 -1.60 0.38
C GLY A 60 -22.95 -1.20 1.83
N TYR A 61 -22.98 0.09 2.12
CA TYR A 61 -23.09 0.66 3.47
C TYR A 61 -24.54 0.84 3.93
N GLY A 62 -25.52 0.32 3.21
CA GLY A 62 -26.92 0.67 3.39
C GLY A 62 -27.85 -0.28 2.66
N LYS A 63 -29.10 0.13 2.47
CA LYS A 63 -30.14 -0.64 1.77
C LYS A 63 -31.01 0.26 0.91
N LEU A 64 -31.58 -0.30 -0.15
CA LEU A 64 -32.69 0.33 -0.88
C LEU A 64 -33.99 0.07 -0.12
N ASN A 65 -34.88 1.06 -0.04
CA ASN A 65 -36.26 0.86 0.38
C ASN A 65 -37.13 0.39 -0.80
N SER A 66 -38.41 0.09 -0.53
CA SER A 66 -39.37 -0.33 -1.56
C SER A 66 -39.60 0.72 -2.65
N SER A 67 -39.39 2.00 -2.34
CA SER A 67 -39.49 3.13 -3.29
C SER A 67 -38.21 3.38 -4.10
N GLY A 68 -37.16 2.58 -3.92
CA GLY A 68 -35.87 2.73 -4.61
C GLY A 68 -34.94 3.82 -4.06
N THR A 69 -35.26 4.41 -2.91
CA THR A 69 -34.38 5.34 -2.19
C THR A 69 -33.31 4.58 -1.42
N TYR A 70 -32.05 5.03 -1.49
CA TYR A 70 -30.96 4.46 -0.73
C TYR A 70 -30.90 5.05 0.68
N ILE A 71 -30.90 4.18 1.70
CA ILE A 71 -30.80 4.53 3.12
C ILE A 71 -29.45 4.05 3.64
N ILE A 72 -28.62 4.99 4.09
CA ILE A 72 -27.27 4.73 4.61
C ILE A 72 -27.37 4.18 6.04
N ASN A 73 -26.59 3.13 6.33
CA ASN A 73 -26.33 2.66 7.69
C ASN A 73 -24.94 3.15 8.13
N TRP A 74 -24.91 4.18 8.97
CA TRP A 74 -23.66 4.80 9.45
C TRP A 74 -22.72 3.84 10.18
N ASN A 75 -23.23 2.77 10.81
CA ASN A 75 -22.41 1.76 11.47
C ASN A 75 -21.56 0.93 10.48
N LYS A 76 -21.90 0.95 9.18
CA LYS A 76 -21.13 0.27 8.12
C LYS A 76 -20.25 1.24 7.32
N VAL A 77 -20.38 2.55 7.53
CA VAL A 77 -19.59 3.54 6.79
C VAL A 77 -18.16 3.50 7.31
N ARG A 78 -17.20 3.30 6.41
CA ARG A 78 -15.78 3.24 6.75
C ARG A 78 -15.25 4.63 7.09
N THR A 79 -14.54 4.76 8.21
CA THR A 79 -13.81 5.97 8.60
C THR A 79 -12.31 5.67 8.62
N TYR A 80 -11.50 6.72 8.41
CA TYR A 80 -10.05 6.66 8.55
C TYR A 80 -9.68 7.49 9.78
N VAL A 81 -9.40 6.82 10.90
CA VAL A 81 -9.08 7.50 12.17
C VAL A 81 -7.64 8.01 12.09
N VAL A 82 -7.48 9.32 12.30
CA VAL A 82 -6.18 9.98 12.33
C VAL A 82 -5.72 10.09 13.80
N PRO A 83 -4.50 9.65 14.16
CA PRO A 83 -3.96 9.84 15.51
C PRO A 83 -3.87 11.33 15.87
N ALA A 84 -4.15 11.66 17.15
CA ALA A 84 -4.28 13.05 17.61
C ALA A 84 -3.02 13.92 17.40
N ASP A 85 -1.83 13.30 17.40
CA ASP A 85 -0.54 14.02 17.36
C ASP A 85 0.30 13.70 16.12
N LEU A 86 -0.31 13.18 15.05
CA LEU A 86 0.44 12.78 13.85
C LEU A 86 1.27 13.92 13.23
N GLN A 87 0.80 15.17 13.36
CA GLN A 87 1.53 16.35 12.85
C GLN A 87 2.74 16.73 13.69
N ASN A 88 2.77 16.31 14.96
CA ASN A 88 3.82 16.63 15.92
C ASN A 88 4.93 15.55 15.95
N THR A 89 4.74 14.42 15.26
CA THR A 89 5.73 13.34 15.25
C THR A 89 6.95 13.70 14.40
N GLU A 90 8.14 13.38 14.91
CA GLU A 90 9.40 13.51 14.16
C GLU A 90 9.56 12.42 13.09
N LEU A 91 8.82 11.31 13.22
CA LEU A 91 8.86 10.17 12.30
C LEU A 91 8.53 10.60 10.85
N LYS A 92 9.37 10.16 9.90
CA LYS A 92 9.22 10.43 8.47
C LYS A 92 9.05 9.11 7.69
N ALA A 93 8.57 9.23 6.45
CA ALA A 93 8.38 8.08 5.58
C ALA A 93 9.70 7.37 5.18
N LEU A 94 10.83 8.09 5.27
CA LEU A 94 12.15 7.60 4.89
C LEU A 94 13.15 7.84 6.02
N VAL A 95 14.16 6.97 6.08
CA VAL A 95 15.33 7.10 6.96
C VAL A 95 16.50 7.66 6.14
N SER A 96 17.45 8.32 6.80
CA SER A 96 18.66 8.81 6.14
C SER A 96 19.49 7.65 5.58
N PRO A 97 20.06 7.75 4.37
CA PRO A 97 20.98 6.74 3.83
C PRO A 97 22.25 6.54 4.66
N ASN A 98 22.60 7.52 5.50
CA ASN A 98 23.76 7.44 6.39
C ASN A 98 23.48 6.64 7.67
N THR A 99 22.20 6.32 7.94
CA THR A 99 21.83 5.53 9.12
C THR A 99 22.15 4.05 8.87
N PRO A 100 22.88 3.38 9.77
CA PRO A 100 23.21 1.97 9.64
C PRO A 100 21.95 1.10 9.77
N GLN A 101 21.96 -0.06 9.11
CA GLN A 101 20.89 -1.04 9.25
C GLN A 101 21.10 -1.89 10.50
N ILE A 102 20.10 -1.89 11.38
CA ILE A 102 20.10 -2.69 12.61
C ILE A 102 19.64 -4.12 12.31
N TRP A 103 20.36 -5.10 12.84
CA TRP A 103 20.04 -6.52 12.73
C TRP A 103 19.68 -7.09 14.10
N GLN A 104 18.51 -7.71 14.20
CA GLN A 104 18.06 -8.33 15.44
C GLN A 104 18.15 -9.86 15.35
N LYS A 105 18.77 -10.50 16.33
CA LYS A 105 18.92 -11.96 16.40
C LYS A 105 18.34 -12.50 17.71
N VAL A 106 17.35 -13.37 17.60
CA VAL A 106 16.70 -14.03 18.74
C VAL A 106 17.27 -15.44 18.90
N VAL A 107 17.76 -15.78 20.10
CA VAL A 107 18.44 -17.05 20.41
C VAL A 107 17.78 -17.73 21.61
N GLY A 108 17.52 -19.04 21.49
CA GLY A 108 16.95 -19.84 22.59
C GLY A 108 15.42 -19.84 22.66
N TYR A 109 14.75 -19.10 21.78
CA TYR A 109 13.29 -19.08 21.69
C TYR A 109 12.83 -19.88 20.47
N GLN A 110 11.85 -20.77 20.67
CA GLN A 110 11.36 -21.69 19.63
C GLN A 110 10.79 -20.94 18.40
N ASP A 111 9.96 -19.92 18.64
CA ASP A 111 9.23 -19.15 17.60
C ASP A 111 9.84 -17.77 17.31
N GLY A 112 11.08 -17.53 17.77
CA GLY A 112 11.76 -16.24 17.63
C GLY A 112 10.92 -15.09 18.19
N PHE A 113 10.69 -14.04 17.37
CA PHE A 113 9.92 -12.85 17.77
C PHE A 113 8.45 -13.10 18.11
N LYS A 114 7.87 -14.21 17.64
CA LYS A 114 6.47 -14.57 17.94
C LYS A 114 6.33 -15.44 19.19
N SER A 115 7.45 -15.80 19.81
CA SER A 115 7.42 -16.71 20.94
C SER A 115 6.72 -16.07 22.15
N PRO A 116 5.82 -16.82 22.82
CA PRO A 116 5.15 -16.33 24.02
C PRO A 116 6.12 -16.19 25.21
N GLU A 117 7.16 -17.03 25.26
CA GLU A 117 8.21 -16.95 26.27
C GLU A 117 8.95 -15.61 26.17
N LEU A 118 9.38 -15.17 24.98
CA LEU A 118 10.02 -13.87 24.81
C LEU A 118 9.12 -12.70 25.20
N ALA A 119 7.83 -12.77 24.87
CA ALA A 119 6.88 -11.74 25.26
C ALA A 119 6.74 -11.65 26.78
N PHE A 120 6.74 -12.80 27.48
CA PHE A 120 6.68 -12.83 28.94
C PHE A 120 7.98 -12.32 29.57
N ASP A 121 9.13 -12.76 29.07
CA ASP A 121 10.45 -12.31 29.56
C ASP A 121 10.62 -10.79 29.37
N ASN A 122 10.14 -10.23 28.25
CA ASN A 122 10.10 -8.78 28.03
C ASN A 122 9.24 -8.05 29.08
N VAL A 123 8.10 -8.64 29.50
CA VAL A 123 7.27 -8.07 30.56
C VAL A 123 7.99 -8.12 31.90
N VAL A 124 8.64 -9.23 32.24
CA VAL A 124 9.42 -9.37 33.47
C VAL A 124 10.56 -8.34 33.48
N ASN A 125 11.34 -8.25 32.41
CA ASN A 125 12.43 -7.29 32.28
C ASN A 125 11.94 -5.84 32.37
N PHE A 126 10.79 -5.52 31.77
CA PHE A 126 10.20 -4.19 31.89
C PHE A 126 9.79 -3.86 33.33
N VAL A 127 9.26 -4.84 34.08
CA VAL A 127 8.89 -4.65 35.50
C VAL A 127 10.13 -4.46 36.38
N GLU A 128 11.21 -5.22 36.12
CA GLU A 128 12.44 -5.18 36.90
C GLU A 128 13.32 -3.96 36.59
N TYR A 129 13.49 -3.64 35.31
CA TYR A 129 14.47 -2.66 34.84
C TYR A 129 13.85 -1.39 34.23
N GLY A 130 12.54 -1.38 33.97
CA GLY A 130 11.80 -0.23 33.42
C GLY A 130 11.86 -0.10 31.90
N GLU A 131 11.54 1.08 31.37
CA GLU A 131 11.40 1.34 29.93
C GLU A 131 12.66 1.08 29.10
N ASN A 132 13.86 1.27 29.67
CA ASN A 132 15.13 1.22 28.94
C ASN A 132 15.88 -0.12 29.12
N TYR A 133 15.18 -1.21 29.44
CA TYR A 133 15.79 -2.50 29.75
C TYR A 133 16.57 -3.12 28.59
N SER A 134 16.24 -2.79 27.34
CA SER A 134 16.88 -3.32 26.13
C SER A 134 17.85 -2.34 25.48
N ASN A 135 18.26 -1.28 26.20
CA ASN A 135 19.12 -0.25 25.62
C ASN A 135 20.58 -0.74 25.58
N GLU A 136 21.02 -1.16 24.41
CA GLU A 136 22.40 -1.59 24.14
C GLU A 136 23.12 -0.55 23.25
N ASP A 137 24.44 -0.44 23.43
CA ASP A 137 25.29 0.34 22.52
C ASP A 137 25.51 -0.42 21.20
N LEU A 138 24.65 -0.11 20.22
CA LEU A 138 24.67 -0.75 18.91
C LEU A 138 25.97 -0.49 18.12
N GLU A 139 26.66 0.63 18.35
CA GLU A 139 27.91 0.91 17.64
C GLU A 139 29.01 -0.06 18.07
N SER A 140 29.07 -0.38 19.37
CA SER A 140 29.97 -1.38 19.93
C SER A 140 29.68 -2.79 19.38
N ASN A 141 28.40 -3.11 19.21
CA ASN A 141 27.92 -4.42 18.75
C ASN A 141 27.80 -4.54 17.23
N GLN A 142 28.41 -3.64 16.44
CA GLN A 142 28.34 -3.65 14.96
C GLN A 142 26.90 -3.66 14.42
N TYR A 143 25.99 -2.96 15.12
CA TYR A 143 24.56 -2.85 14.82
C TYR A 143 23.80 -4.19 14.89
N LEU A 144 24.30 -5.15 15.67
CA LEU A 144 23.61 -6.39 15.98
C LEU A 144 23.03 -6.34 17.39
N GLU A 145 21.72 -6.44 17.49
CA GLU A 145 20.98 -6.58 18.74
C GLU A 145 20.68 -8.07 18.97
N LYS A 146 21.18 -8.65 20.06
CA LYS A 146 21.05 -10.09 20.34
C LYS A 146 20.13 -10.31 21.53
N ILE A 147 18.94 -10.84 21.26
CA ILE A 147 17.97 -11.20 22.29
C ILE A 147 18.16 -12.68 22.65
N VAL A 148 18.64 -12.97 23.85
CA VAL A 148 18.96 -14.33 24.30
C VAL A 148 17.97 -14.76 25.38
N SER A 149 17.49 -15.99 25.31
CA SER A 149 16.65 -16.57 26.37
C SER A 149 17.44 -16.73 27.66
N PRO A 150 16.83 -16.44 28.84
CA PRO A 150 17.47 -16.67 30.14
C PRO A 150 18.04 -18.08 30.31
N ARG A 151 17.36 -19.10 29.78
CA ARG A 151 17.81 -20.50 29.85
C ARG A 151 19.16 -20.74 29.15
N VAL A 152 19.40 -20.04 28.04
CA VAL A 152 20.67 -20.14 27.29
C VAL A 152 21.78 -19.42 28.06
N ILE A 153 21.46 -18.26 28.65
CA ILE A 153 22.42 -17.50 29.48
C ILE A 153 22.83 -18.33 30.71
N GLU A 154 21.86 -18.94 31.41
CA GLU A 154 22.12 -19.81 32.56
C GLU A 154 23.00 -21.01 32.20
N ALA A 155 22.77 -21.62 31.04
CA ALA A 155 23.59 -22.73 30.54
C ALA A 155 25.02 -22.30 30.20
N GLU A 156 25.21 -21.18 29.49
CA GLU A 156 26.54 -20.63 29.16
C GLU A 156 27.32 -20.25 30.44
N GLN A 157 26.65 -19.70 31.45
CA GLN A 157 27.28 -19.37 32.74
C GLN A 157 27.73 -20.62 33.50
N ALA A 158 26.92 -21.69 33.50
CA ALA A 158 27.27 -22.95 34.14
C ALA A 158 28.52 -23.59 33.50
N GLU A 159 28.62 -23.60 32.17
CA GLU A 159 29.78 -24.13 31.44
C GLU A 159 31.07 -23.35 31.77
N ASN A 160 31.02 -22.01 31.80
CA ASN A 160 32.19 -21.19 32.11
C ASN A 160 32.73 -21.45 33.53
N ILE A 161 31.85 -21.67 34.51
CA ILE A 161 32.24 -21.98 35.89
C ILE A 161 32.94 -23.34 36.00
N GLU A 162 32.57 -24.33 35.18
CA GLU A 162 33.23 -25.64 35.15
C GLU A 162 34.63 -25.57 34.54
N VAL A 163 34.81 -24.72 33.52
CA VAL A 163 36.13 -24.47 32.90
C VAL A 163 37.08 -23.78 33.88
N GLU A 164 36.63 -22.80 34.67
CA GLU A 164 37.47 -22.12 35.66
C GLU A 164 37.88 -23.00 36.85
N LYS A 165 37.14 -24.08 37.12
CA LYS A 165 37.42 -25.04 38.20
C LYS A 165 38.39 -26.15 37.79
N SER A 166 38.70 -26.26 36.50
CA SER A 166 39.58 -27.29 35.91
C SER A 166 40.99 -26.77 35.71
#